data_AF-A0A2V4E1I8-F1
#
_entry.id   AF-A0A2V4E1I8-F1
#
_cell.length_a   1.000
_cell.length_b   1.000
_cell.length_c   1.000
_cell.angle_alpha   90.00
_cell.angle_beta   90.00
_cell.angle_gamma   90.00
#
_symmetry.space_group_name_H-M   'P 1'
#
loop_
_entity.id
_entity.type
_entity.pdbx_description
1 polymer ?
#
loop_
_entity_poly.entity_id
_entity_poly.type
_entity_poly.pdbx_seq_one_letter_code
_entity_poly.pdbx_strand_id
1 'polypeptide(L)' 'MQKVYFLYHVLYEDTDDEVAKIIGIYSSYKNAELAMERTKNKPGFIDFPDGFQILEDVLNRDSWVEGFVTYTYPID' A
#
# COMPACT_ATOMS: atom_id res chain seq x y z
N MET A 1 -2.72 14.48 -17.35
CA MET A 1 -2.93 13.39 -16.38
C MET A 1 -2.41 13.86 -15.03
N GLN A 2 -3.23 13.82 -13.99
CA GLN A 2 -2.81 14.27 -12.65
C GLN A 2 -2.14 13.10 -11.93
N LYS A 3 -0.90 13.30 -11.49
CA LYS A 3 -0.18 12.31 -10.68
C LYS A 3 -0.69 12.31 -9.24
N VAL A 4 -0.71 11.14 -8.64
CA VAL A 4 -1.00 10.91 -7.22
C VAL A 4 0.02 9.96 -6.62
N TYR A 5 0.11 9.96 -5.30
CA TYR A 5 1.11 9.20 -4.55
C TYR A 5 0.41 8.45 -3.43
N PHE A 6 0.45 7.12 -3.50
CA PHE A 6 -0.09 6.25 -2.47
C PHE A 6 0.98 6.00 -1.41
N LEU A 7 0.63 6.20 -0.14
CA LEU A 7 1.45 5.77 0.99
C LEU A 7 0.89 4.45 1.53
N TYR A 8 1.72 3.42 1.50
CA TYR A 8 1.44 2.09 2.06
C TYR A 8 2.32 1.82 3.28
N HIS A 9 1.85 0.90 4.13
CA HIS A 9 2.67 0.16 5.07
C HIS A 9 2.46 -1.34 4.82
N VAL A 10 3.53 -2.05 4.49
CA VAL A 10 3.51 -3.48 4.13
C VAL A 10 4.21 -4.28 5.22
N LEU A 11 3.53 -5.30 5.73
CA LEU A 11 4.12 -6.30 6.60
C LEU A 11 4.41 -7.55 5.76
N TYR A 12 5.68 -7.94 5.71
CA TYR A 12 6.11 -9.23 5.21
C TYR A 12 6.15 -10.18 6.41
N GLU A 13 5.04 -10.85 6.71
CA GLU A 13 5.06 -11.98 7.65
C GLU A 13 5.56 -13.23 6.91
N ASP A 14 6.16 -14.19 7.62
CA ASP A 14 6.66 -15.48 7.06
C ASP A 14 5.53 -16.39 6.52
N THR A 15 4.30 -15.89 6.45
CA THR A 15 3.14 -16.50 5.81
C THR A 15 2.90 -15.79 4.49
N ASP A 16 2.45 -16.49 3.44
CA ASP A 16 2.18 -15.96 2.08
C ASP A 16 1.14 -14.79 2.01
N ASP A 17 0.74 -14.24 3.16
CA ASP A 17 -0.20 -13.15 3.32
C ASP A 17 0.55 -11.82 3.57
N GLU A 18 0.81 -11.07 2.51
CA GLU A 18 1.25 -9.67 2.63
C GLU A 18 0.11 -8.83 3.21
N VAL A 19 0.29 -8.28 4.41
CA VAL A 19 -0.67 -7.31 4.97
C VAL A 19 -0.25 -5.91 4.54
N ALA A 20 -0.77 -5.46 3.39
CA ALA A 20 -0.61 -4.09 2.91
C ALA A 20 -1.75 -3.18 3.43
N LYS A 21 -1.40 -2.09 4.12
CA LYS A 21 -2.34 -1.05 4.57
C LYS A 21 -2.11 0.24 3.80
N ILE A 22 -3.16 0.76 3.14
CA ILE A 22 -3.15 2.12 2.59
C ILE A 22 -3.28 3.11 3.74
N ILE A 23 -2.31 4.01 3.88
CA ILE A 23 -2.36 5.12 4.85
C ILE A 23 -3.01 6.35 4.22
N GLY A 24 -2.78 6.59 2.92
CA GLY A 24 -3.44 7.68 2.20
C GLY A 24 -2.95 7.86 0.78
N ILE A 25 -3.67 8.73 0.04
CA ILE A 25 -3.37 9.11 -1.34
C ILE A 25 -3.15 10.62 -1.38
N TYR A 26 -2.06 11.06 -1.99
CA TYR A 26 -1.61 12.46 -1.95
C TYR A 26 -1.39 13.02 -3.35
N SER A 27 -1.63 14.31 -3.53
CA SER A 27 -1.40 15.01 -4.80
C SER A 27 0.08 15.28 -5.11
N SER A 28 0.98 15.03 -4.16
CA SER A 28 2.42 15.19 -4.34
C SER A 28 3.19 14.20 -3.47
N TYR A 29 4.39 13.82 -3.93
CA TYR A 29 5.30 12.97 -3.18
C TYR A 29 5.63 13.57 -1.81
N LYS A 30 5.84 14.90 -1.76
CA LYS A 30 6.15 15.61 -0.52
C LYS A 30 5.05 15.49 0.53
N ASN A 31 3.78 15.50 0.12
CA ASN A 31 2.66 15.34 1.03
C ASN A 31 2.58 13.91 1.58
N ALA A 32 2.96 12.91 0.77
CA ALA A 32 3.10 11.52 1.22
C ALA A 32 4.26 11.34 2.21
N GLU A 33 5.41 11.99 1.99
CA GLU A 33 6.51 11.99 2.97
C GLU A 33 6.10 12.60 4.31
N LEU A 34 5.45 13.76 4.29
CA LEU A 34 4.92 14.39 5.52
C LEU A 34 3.88 13.50 6.22
N ALA A 35 3.23 12.61 5.47
CA ALA A 35 2.31 11.61 6.01
C ALA A 35 3.00 10.44 6.68
N MET A 36 4.04 9.93 6.05
CA MET A 36 4.92 8.94 6.65
C MET A 36 5.50 9.47 7.97
N GLU A 37 6.04 10.69 7.97
CA GLU A 37 6.67 11.28 9.17
C GLU A 37 5.70 11.43 10.36
N ARG A 38 4.44 11.82 10.12
CA ARG A 38 3.44 11.95 11.20
C ARG A 38 2.86 10.62 11.67
N THR A 39 3.03 9.54 10.90
CA THR A 39 2.44 8.22 11.20
C THR A 39 3.46 7.18 11.66
N LYS A 40 4.74 7.29 11.31
CA LYS A 40 5.77 6.28 11.62
C LYS A 40 5.94 5.92 13.09
N ASN A 41 5.58 6.82 14.00
CA ASN A 41 5.68 6.60 15.45
C ASN A 41 4.39 6.10 16.10
N LYS A 42 3.36 5.76 15.31
CA LYS A 42 2.09 5.21 15.86
C LYS A 42 2.26 3.72 16.20
N PRO A 43 1.51 3.20 17.20
CA PRO A 43 1.54 1.78 17.55
C PRO A 43 1.34 0.87 16.33
N GLY A 44 2.12 -0.20 16.23
CA GLY A 44 2.14 -1.11 15.08
C GLY A 44 3.01 -0.64 13.93
N PHE A 45 3.09 0.65 13.62
CA PHE A 45 4.01 1.15 12.58
C PHE A 45 5.45 1.32 13.07
N ILE A 46 5.60 1.73 14.33
CA ILE A 46 6.92 1.92 14.96
C ILE A 46 7.74 0.63 15.04
N ASP A 47 7.05 -0.52 15.11
CA ASP A 47 7.67 -1.84 15.21
C ASP A 47 8.23 -2.31 13.85
N PHE A 48 7.79 -1.68 12.75
CA PHE A 48 8.17 -2.03 11.37
C PHE A 48 8.48 -0.76 10.55
N PRO A 49 9.57 -0.04 10.87
CA PRO A 49 9.89 1.26 10.27
C PRO A 49 10.20 1.17 8.76
N ASP A 50 10.65 0.02 8.27
CA ASP A 50 11.00 -0.20 6.87
C ASP A 50 9.80 -0.62 6.00
N GLY A 51 8.62 -0.82 6.59
CA GLY A 51 7.42 -1.23 5.88
C GLY A 51 6.77 -0.13 5.04
N PHE A 52 7.21 1.12 5.14
CA PHE A 52 6.62 2.24 4.42
C PHE A 52 7.04 2.29 2.96
N GLN A 53 6.05 2.44 2.06
CA GLN A 53 6.29 2.59 0.62
C GLN A 53 5.47 3.75 0.06
N ILE A 54 6.07 4.55 -0.83
CA ILE A 54 5.36 5.59 -1.60
C ILE A 54 5.38 5.20 -3.08
N LEU A 55 4.20 4.93 -3.65
CA LEU A 55 4.04 4.55 -5.05
C LEU A 55 3.36 5.68 -5.84
N GLU A 56 3.88 6.00 -7.02
CA GLU A 56 3.26 6.96 -7.95
C GLU A 56 2.18 6.27 -8.79
N ASP A 57 1.05 6.94 -8.99
CA ASP A 57 -0.01 6.53 -9.91
C ASP A 57 -0.68 7.76 -10.57
N VAL A 58 -1.69 7.53 -11.39
CA VAL A 58 -2.46 8.54 -12.10
C VAL A 58 -3.90 8.56 -11.63
N LEU A 59 -4.41 9.75 -11.30
CA LEU A 59 -5.80 9.95 -10.92
C LEU A 59 -6.75 9.69 -12.09
N ASN A 60 -7.92 9.13 -11.79
CA ASN A 60 -8.98 8.78 -12.75
C ASN A 60 -8.54 7.74 -13.78
N ARG A 61 -7.79 6.73 -13.32
CA ARG A 61 -7.35 5.57 -14.10
C ARG A 61 -7.75 4.30 -13.35
N ASP A 62 -8.23 3.31 -14.07
CA ASP A 62 -8.43 1.96 -13.54
C ASP A 62 -7.11 1.18 -13.57
N SER A 63 -6.78 0.51 -12.45
CA SER A 63 -5.54 -0.28 -12.34
C SER A 63 -5.74 -1.73 -12.76
N TRP A 64 -6.75 -2.41 -12.22
CA TRP A 64 -7.09 -3.80 -12.58
C TRP A 64 -8.43 -3.82 -13.31
N VAL A 65 -8.41 -4.19 -14.59
CA VAL A 65 -9.60 -4.15 -15.46
C VAL A 65 -10.00 -5.53 -15.99
N GLU A 66 -9.12 -6.52 -15.80
CA GLU A 66 -9.25 -7.88 -16.32
C GLU A 66 -10.20 -8.75 -15.48
N GLY A 67 -10.55 -8.32 -14.26
CA GLY A 67 -11.31 -9.12 -13.29
C GLY A 67 -10.47 -10.22 -12.62
N PHE A 68 -11.07 -10.96 -11.68
CA PHE A 68 -10.39 -12.01 -10.91
C PHE A 68 -10.85 -13.42 -11.29
N VAL A 69 -9.94 -14.40 -11.16
CA VAL A 69 -10.25 -15.83 -11.29
C VAL A 69 -10.06 -16.53 -9.95
N THR A 70 -10.91 -17.51 -9.65
CA THR A 70 -10.80 -18.33 -8.44
C THR A 70 -10.27 -19.71 -8.82
N TYR A 71 -9.12 -20.08 -8.26
CA TYR A 71 -8.63 -21.45 -8.32
C TYR A 71 -9.20 -22.24 -7.14
N THR A 72 -9.86 -23.36 -7.43
CA THR A 72 -10.26 -24.33 -6.41
C THR A 72 -9.30 -25.51 -6.50
N TYR A 73 -8.56 -25.76 -5.41
CA TYR A 73 -7.77 -26.98 -5.29
C TYR A 73 -8.71 -28.14 -4.96
N PRO A 74 -8.67 -29.26 -5.69
CA PRO A 74 -9.41 -30.45 -5.29
C PRO A 74 -8.96 -30.89 -3.90
N ILE A 75 -9.92 -31.15 -3.02
CA ILE A 75 -9.67 -31.78 -1.72
C ILE A 75 -9.60 -33.28 -2.00
N ASP A 76 -8.43 -33.88 -1.79
CA ASP A 76 -8.25 -35.34 -1.76
C ASP A 76 -8.84 -35.93 -0.46
#